data_AF-A0A5B2Z439-F1
#
_entry.id   AF-A0A5B2Z439-F1
#
_cell.length_a   1.000
_cell.length_b   1.000
_cell.length_c   1.000
_cell.angle_alpha   90.00
_cell.angle_beta   90.00
_cell.angle_gamma   90.00
#
_symmetry.space_group_name_H-M   'P 1'
#
loop_
_entity.id
_entity.type
_entity.pdbx_description
1 polymer ?
#
loop_
_entity_poly.entity_id
_entity_poly.type
_entity_poly.pdbx_seq_one_letter_code
_entity_poly.pdbx_strand_id
1 'polypeptide(L)'
;MTQNNFPLKSWHIENMEKTVLKYVKGLPSDASKWEIRKHKKYGSLSNIIRNIHYDIKHGVTNDQVIQVFSKIRSEDCYCELRSNLDAMSRLGDLEKHWKEI
;
A
#
# COMPACT_ATOMS: atom_id res chain seq x y z
N MET A 1 -13.56 -22.88 20.30
CA MET A 1 -13.63 -22.08 19.06
C MET A 1 -13.02 -20.72 19.38
N THR A 2 -11.92 -20.35 18.73
CA THR A 2 -11.29 -19.03 18.91
C THR A 2 -12.22 -17.95 18.36
N GLN A 3 -12.64 -17.04 19.23
CA GLN A 3 -13.47 -15.90 18.87
C GLN A 3 -12.67 -15.00 17.91
N ASN A 4 -13.14 -14.85 16.67
CA ASN A 4 -12.46 -14.00 15.70
C ASN A 4 -12.74 -12.53 16.06
N ASN A 5 -11.82 -11.91 16.80
CA ASN A 5 -11.94 -10.52 17.24
C ASN A 5 -11.91 -9.50 16.09
N PHE A 6 -11.61 -9.95 14.86
CA PHE A 6 -11.52 -9.11 13.67
C PHE A 6 -12.32 -9.73 12.51
N PRO A 7 -13.62 -9.38 12.36
CA PRO A 7 -14.38 -9.81 11.20
C PRO A 7 -13.67 -9.33 9.92
N LEU A 8 -13.63 -10.20 8.90
CA LEU A 8 -13.03 -9.91 7.59
C LEU A 8 -11.53 -9.56 7.60
N LYS A 9 -10.76 -9.97 8.60
CA LYS A 9 -9.30 -9.72 8.65
C LYS A 9 -8.57 -10.05 7.33
N SER A 10 -8.86 -11.19 6.70
CA SER A 10 -8.25 -11.57 5.42
C SER A 10 -8.51 -10.55 4.32
N TRP A 11 -9.72 -10.00 4.27
CA TRP A 11 -10.08 -8.94 3.32
C TRP A 11 -9.27 -7.67 3.59
N HIS A 12 -9.07 -7.29 4.86
CA HIS A 12 -8.25 -6.12 5.22
C HIS A 12 -6.78 -6.30 4.85
N ILE A 13 -6.24 -7.52 4.98
CA ILE A 13 -4.87 -7.83 4.53
C ILE A 13 -4.77 -7.63 3.01
N GLU A 14 -5.68 -8.21 2.24
CA GLU A 14 -5.70 -8.04 0.78
C GLU A 14 -5.93 -6.59 0.34
N ASN A 15 -6.80 -5.87 1.06
CA ASN A 15 -7.11 -4.47 0.78
C ASN A 15 -5.90 -3.57 1.04
N MET A 16 -5.17 -3.82 2.13
CA MET A 16 -3.93 -3.14 2.45
C MET A 16 -2.87 -3.37 1.37
N GLU A 17 -2.67 -4.63 0.94
CA GLU A 17 -1.76 -4.99 -0.15
C GLU A 17 -2.10 -4.23 -1.45
N LYS A 18 -3.37 -4.27 -1.87
CA LYS A 18 -3.85 -3.53 -3.05
C LYS A 18 -3.66 -2.03 -2.92
N THR A 19 -3.88 -1.48 -1.73
CA THR A 19 -3.70 -0.05 -1.45
C THR A 19 -2.24 0.37 -1.62
N VAL A 20 -1.30 -0.39 -1.04
CA VAL A 20 0.14 -0.17 -1.19
C VAL A 20 0.55 -0.27 -2.66
N LEU A 21 0.21 -1.38 -3.32
CA LEU A 21 0.58 -1.60 -4.72
C LEU A 21 0.05 -0.52 -5.65
N LYS A 22 -1.19 -0.06 -5.45
CA LYS A 22 -1.76 1.03 -6.24
C LYS A 22 -1.00 2.34 -6.04
N TYR A 23 -0.64 2.66 -4.80
CA TYR A 23 0.14 3.87 -4.51
C TYR A 23 1.53 3.80 -5.11
N VAL A 24 2.21 2.66 -5.01
CA VAL A 24 3.56 2.43 -5.56
C VAL A 24 3.54 2.39 -7.09
N LYS A 25 2.51 1.84 -7.73
CA LYS A 25 2.34 1.91 -9.19
C LYS A 25 2.11 3.35 -9.65
N GLY A 26 1.20 4.05 -8.98
CA GLY A 26 0.91 5.46 -9.25
C GLY A 26 -0.06 5.63 -10.40
N LEU A 27 -0.03 6.82 -10.98
CA LEU A 27 -0.86 7.13 -12.12
C LEU A 27 -0.15 6.73 -13.42
N PRO A 28 -0.79 5.95 -14.31
CA PRO A 28 -0.20 5.62 -15.59
C PRO A 28 -0.10 6.87 -16.49
N SER A 29 0.82 6.85 -17.45
CA SER A 29 1.11 7.99 -18.33
C SER A 29 -0.06 8.35 -19.26
N ASP A 30 -0.91 7.39 -19.58
CA ASP A 30 -2.11 7.49 -20.41
C ASP A 30 -3.40 7.67 -19.61
N ALA A 31 -3.30 7.98 -18.31
CA ALA A 31 -4.45 8.10 -17.43
C ALA A 31 -5.50 9.12 -17.91
N SER A 32 -6.77 8.72 -17.81
CA SER A 32 -7.90 9.59 -18.10
C SER A 32 -8.00 10.78 -17.13
N LYS A 33 -8.73 11.82 -17.55
CA LYS A 33 -9.02 13.00 -16.70
C LYS A 33 -9.68 12.63 -15.37
N TRP A 34 -10.49 11.56 -15.35
CA TRP A 34 -11.14 11.07 -14.14
C TRP A 34 -10.14 10.38 -13.20
N GLU A 35 -9.24 9.56 -13.73
CA GLU A 35 -8.18 8.91 -12.94
C GLU A 35 -7.23 9.92 -12.33
N ILE A 36 -6.82 10.95 -13.10
CA ILE A 36 -6.02 12.07 -12.60
C ILE A 36 -6.72 12.75 -11.42
N ARG A 37 -8.02 13.07 -11.56
CA ARG A 37 -8.81 13.69 -10.48
C ARG A 37 -8.90 12.79 -9.24
N LYS A 38 -9.15 11.50 -9.43
CA LYS A 38 -9.23 10.52 -8.34
C LYS A 38 -7.90 10.38 -7.62
N HIS A 39 -6.80 10.33 -8.36
CA HIS A 39 -5.45 10.24 -7.81
C HIS A 39 -5.09 11.50 -7.01
N LYS A 40 -5.41 12.71 -7.51
CA LYS A 40 -5.24 13.94 -6.73
C LYS A 40 -6.01 13.93 -5.41
N LYS A 41 -7.22 13.39 -5.41
CA LYS A 41 -8.09 13.38 -4.21
C LYS A 41 -7.69 12.32 -3.19
N TYR A 42 -7.28 11.13 -3.62
CA TYR A 42 -7.13 9.95 -2.75
C TYR A 42 -5.75 9.30 -2.78
N GLY A 43 -4.88 9.69 -3.70
CA GLY A 43 -3.58 9.05 -3.93
C GLY A 43 -2.41 9.69 -3.20
N SER A 44 -2.64 10.68 -2.33
CA SER A 44 -1.58 11.29 -1.52
C SER A 44 -1.06 10.32 -0.45
N LEU A 45 0.21 10.45 -0.07
CA LEU A 45 0.85 9.63 0.97
C LEU A 45 0.02 9.59 2.26
N SER A 46 -0.44 10.75 2.74
CA SER A 46 -1.26 10.88 3.95
C SER A 46 -2.57 10.08 3.89
N ASN A 47 -3.21 10.02 2.71
CA ASN A 47 -4.43 9.25 2.52
C ASN A 47 -4.15 7.74 2.54
N ILE A 48 -3.03 7.33 1.95
CA ILE A 48 -2.62 5.93 1.91
C ILE A 48 -2.24 5.44 3.31
N ILE A 49 -1.46 6.21 4.07
CA ILE A 49 -1.16 5.96 5.48
C ILE A 49 -2.45 5.77 6.28
N ARG A 50 -3.40 6.71 6.13
CA ARG A 50 -4.69 6.64 6.83
C ARG A 50 -5.48 5.37 6.49
N ASN A 51 -5.45 4.93 5.23
CA ASN A 51 -6.13 3.70 4.82
C ASN A 51 -5.45 2.45 5.40
N ILE A 52 -4.12 2.39 5.42
CA ILE A 52 -3.39 1.27 6.04
C ILE A 52 -3.66 1.22 7.55
N HIS A 53 -3.68 2.37 8.24
CA HIS A 53 -4.07 2.42 9.66
C HIS A 53 -5.50 1.95 9.92
N TYR A 54 -6.42 2.19 8.97
CA TYR A 54 -7.76 1.64 9.05
C TYR A 54 -7.72 0.11 8.98
N ASP A 55 -6.98 -0.47 8.04
CA ASP A 55 -6.81 -1.92 7.95
C ASP A 55 -6.11 -2.50 9.21
N ILE A 56 -5.16 -1.78 9.81
CA ILE A 56 -4.52 -2.16 11.09
C ILE A 56 -5.54 -2.20 12.23
N LYS A 57 -6.45 -1.22 12.30
CA LYS A 57 -7.55 -1.20 13.28
C LYS A 57 -8.46 -2.43 13.15
N HIS A 58 -8.49 -3.04 11.96
CA HIS A 58 -9.25 -4.24 11.64
C HIS A 58 -8.40 -5.53 11.61
N GLY A 59 -7.24 -5.52 12.26
CA GLY A 59 -6.48 -6.72 12.59
C GLY A 59 -5.29 -7.01 11.69
N VAL A 60 -4.98 -6.13 10.72
CA VAL A 60 -3.68 -6.14 10.04
C VAL A 60 -2.58 -5.73 11.03
N THR A 61 -1.43 -6.39 10.98
CA THR A 61 -0.29 -6.04 11.84
C THR A 61 0.72 -5.17 11.08
N ASN A 62 1.54 -4.40 11.81
CA ASN A 62 2.66 -3.67 11.22
C ASN A 62 3.64 -4.60 10.50
N ASP A 63 3.88 -5.80 11.03
CA ASP A 63 4.71 -6.81 10.37
C ASP A 63 4.17 -7.20 9.00
N GLN A 64 2.84 -7.33 8.87
CA GLN A 64 2.21 -7.61 7.58
C GLN A 64 2.41 -6.45 6.61
N VAL A 65 2.30 -5.19 7.07
CA VAL A 65 2.60 -4.02 6.24
C VAL A 65 4.05 -4.01 5.76
N ILE A 66 5.00 -4.25 6.67
CA ILE A 66 6.44 -4.31 6.37
C ILE A 66 6.76 -5.48 5.42
N GLN A 67 6.08 -6.62 5.57
CA GLN A 67 6.20 -7.74 4.64
C GLN A 67 5.81 -7.33 3.22
N VAL A 68 4.73 -6.57 3.03
CA VAL A 68 4.35 -6.09 1.69
C VAL A 68 5.45 -5.23 1.08
N PHE A 69 6.03 -4.32 1.85
CA PHE A 69 7.14 -3.49 1.36
C PHE A 69 8.35 -4.35 0.95
N SER A 70 8.68 -5.32 1.80
CA SER A 70 9.77 -6.27 1.56
C SER A 70 9.53 -7.10 0.30
N LYS A 71 8.31 -7.62 0.11
CA LYS A 71 7.93 -8.37 -1.10
C LYS A 71 8.13 -7.53 -2.36
N ILE A 72 7.71 -6.27 -2.35
CA ILE A 72 7.90 -5.37 -3.50
C ILE A 72 9.39 -5.15 -3.80
N ARG A 73 10.26 -5.15 -2.78
CA ARG A 73 11.71 -4.97 -2.92
C ARG A 73 12.45 -6.23 -3.40
N SER A 74 11.97 -7.42 -3.08
CA SER A 74 12.70 -8.67 -3.28
C SER A 74 12.11 -9.60 -4.33
N GLU A 75 10.79 -9.66 -4.47
CA GLU A 75 10.15 -10.67 -5.34
C GLU A 75 10.28 -10.30 -6.82
N ASP A 76 10.56 -11.31 -7.65
CA ASP A 76 10.77 -11.16 -9.09
C ASP A 76 9.50 -10.73 -9.82
N CYS A 77 8.32 -11.04 -9.29
CA CYS A 77 7.04 -10.59 -9.85
C CYS A 77 6.87 -9.06 -9.83
N TYR A 78 7.72 -8.33 -9.09
CA TYR A 78 7.77 -6.86 -9.07
C TYR A 78 9.01 -6.29 -9.77
N CYS A 79 9.74 -7.07 -10.59
CA CYS A 79 10.95 -6.59 -11.27
C CYS A 79 10.72 -5.31 -12.09
N GLU A 80 9.62 -5.25 -12.86
CA GLU A 80 9.25 -4.06 -13.62
C GLU A 80 8.96 -2.86 -12.71
N LEU A 81 8.22 -3.09 -11.62
CA LEU A 81 7.90 -2.04 -10.64
C LEU A 81 9.17 -1.52 -9.96
N ARG A 82 10.13 -2.40 -9.64
CA ARG A 82 11.42 -2.04 -9.03
C ARG A 82 12.32 -1.25 -9.98
N SER A 83 12.20 -1.45 -11.29
CA SER A 83 12.94 -0.68 -12.29
C SER A 83 12.45 0.77 -12.42
N ASN A 84 11.25 1.08 -11.89
CA ASN A 84 10.69 2.42 -11.91
C ASN A 84 11.14 3.22 -10.68
N LEU A 85 11.95 4.27 -10.91
CA LEU A 85 12.49 5.14 -9.86
C LEU A 85 11.39 5.86 -9.06
N ASP A 86 10.35 6.37 -9.72
CA ASP A 86 9.25 7.06 -9.04
C ASP A 86 8.44 6.10 -8.17
N ALA A 87 8.27 4.85 -8.61
CA ALA A 87 7.62 3.81 -7.82
C ALA A 87 8.43 3.50 -6.57
N MET A 88 9.74 3.31 -6.69
CA MET A 88 10.62 3.05 -5.56
C MET A 88 10.76 4.26 -4.62
N SER A 89 10.69 5.48 -5.13
CA SER A 89 10.61 6.69 -4.31
C SER A 89 9.36 6.68 -3.44
N ARG A 90 8.19 6.39 -4.03
CA ARG A 90 6.91 6.32 -3.30
C ARG A 90 6.89 5.19 -2.28
N LEU A 91 7.47 4.03 -2.60
CA LEU A 91 7.65 2.96 -1.63
C LEU A 91 8.56 3.41 -0.47
N GLY A 92 9.65 4.11 -0.77
CA GLY A 92 10.56 4.67 0.23
C GLY A 92 9.87 5.65 1.18
N ASP A 93 8.94 6.47 0.70
CA ASP A 93 8.15 7.37 1.55
C ASP A 93 7.27 6.61 2.55
N LEU A 94 6.66 5.50 2.13
CA LEU A 94 5.90 4.61 3.03
C LEU A 94 6.81 3.91 4.04
N GLU A 95 7.93 3.37 3.59
CA GLU A 95 8.92 2.71 4.45
C GLU A 95 9.47 3.68 5.50
N LYS A 96 9.72 4.94 5.12
CA LYS A 96 10.17 5.97 6.07
C LYS A 96 9.13 6.20 7.16
N HIS A 97 7.86 6.36 6.79
CA HIS A 97 6.79 6.53 7.78
C HIS A 97 6.73 5.36 8.77
N TRP A 98 6.81 4.11 8.29
CA TRP A 98 6.72 2.93 9.16
C TRP A 98 7.97 2.63 9.97
N LYS A 99 9.13 3.21 9.63
CA LYS A 99 10.35 3.13 10.47
C LYS A 99 10.33 4.10 11.65
N GLU A 100 9.48 5.13 11.60
CA GLU A 100 9.38 6.19 12.61
C GLU A 100 8.28 5.93 13.66
N ILE A 101 7.53 4.83 13.53
CA ILE A 101 6.44 4.40 14.44
C ILE A 101 6.95 3.30 15.39
#